data_AF-C7ZRD0-F1
#
_entry.id   AF-C7ZRD0-F1
#
_cell.length_a   1.000
_cell.length_b   1.000
_cell.length_c   1.000
_cell.angle_alpha   90.00
_cell.angle_beta   90.00
_cell.angle_gamma   90.00
#
_symmetry.space_group_name_H-M   'P 1'
#
loop_
_entity.id
_entity.type
_entity.pdbx_description
1 polymer ?
#
loop_
_entity_poly.entity_id
_entity_poly.type
_entity_poly.pdbx_seq_one_letter_code
_entity_poly.pdbx_strand_id
1 'polypeptide(L)'
;LILHSKVFTLAHTYDISRLGDLSVEKFQAVARSQWRSRCLLDAAREAYTATPSTVSKMREAIVKTFYEHRELLDEDFVKEFLLEMPHLTLDIMIYMNKPPAVTGVRH
;
A
#
# COMPACT_ATOMS: atom_id res chain seq x y z
N LEU A 1 -6.08 -7.45 -4.73
CA LEU A 1 -5.42 -6.59 -3.71
C LEU A 1 -5.13 -7.38 -2.43
N ILE A 2 -6.12 -7.71 -1.59
CA ILE A 2 -5.90 -8.47 -0.34
C ILE A 2 -5.11 -9.77 -0.52
N LEU A 3 -5.41 -10.57 -1.57
CA LEU A 3 -4.67 -11.79 -1.87
C LEU A 3 -3.16 -11.56 -1.91
N HIS A 4 -2.71 -10.52 -2.61
CA HIS A 4 -1.29 -10.22 -2.76
C HIS A 4 -0.66 -9.70 -1.46
N SER A 5 -1.43 -9.00 -0.61
CA SER A 5 -0.98 -8.61 0.72
C SER A 5 -0.75 -9.84 1.61
N LYS A 6 -1.69 -10.81 1.61
CA LYS A 6 -1.53 -12.07 2.35
C LYS A 6 -0.37 -12.93 1.84
N VAL A 7 -0.21 -13.05 0.51
CA VAL A 7 0.93 -13.78 -0.06
C VAL A 7 2.25 -13.09 0.29
N PHE A 8 2.28 -11.76 0.33
CA PHE A 8 3.44 -11.01 0.82
C PHE A 8 3.73 -11.30 2.30
N THR A 9 2.72 -11.31 3.17
CA THR A 9 2.87 -11.72 4.59
C THR A 9 3.50 -13.10 4.68
N LEU A 10 2.95 -14.10 3.97
CA LEU A 10 3.47 -15.46 3.96
C LEU A 10 4.91 -15.50 3.42
N ALA A 11 5.21 -14.78 2.35
CA ALA A 11 6.56 -14.71 1.79
C ALA A 11 7.56 -14.17 2.82
N HIS A 12 7.18 -13.17 3.61
CA HIS A 12 8.01 -12.67 4.69
C HIS A 12 8.16 -13.70 5.83
N THR A 13 7.07 -14.35 6.25
CA THR A 13 7.08 -15.38 7.31
C THR A 13 8.00 -16.55 6.99
N TYR A 14 8.05 -16.96 5.72
CA TYR A 14 8.88 -18.09 5.26
C TYR A 14 10.22 -17.65 4.63
N ASP A 15 10.59 -16.38 4.74
CA ASP A 15 11.82 -15.80 4.18
C ASP A 15 12.02 -16.06 2.66
N ILE A 16 10.91 -16.04 1.91
CA ILE A 16 10.91 -16.24 0.45
C ILE A 16 10.89 -14.87 -0.24
N SER A 17 12.02 -14.17 -0.21
CA SER A 17 12.16 -12.79 -0.69
C SER A 17 11.59 -12.55 -2.11
N ARG A 18 11.89 -13.46 -3.07
CA ARG A 18 11.38 -13.35 -4.45
C ARG A 18 9.85 -13.41 -4.55
N LEU A 19 9.19 -14.18 -3.68
CA LEU A 19 7.73 -14.24 -3.63
C LEU A 19 7.14 -12.94 -3.06
N GLY A 20 7.85 -12.33 -2.10
CA GLY A 20 7.49 -11.01 -1.57
C GLY A 20 7.54 -9.94 -2.66
N ASP A 21 8.63 -9.89 -3.43
CA ASP A 21 8.78 -8.94 -4.53
C ASP A 21 7.72 -9.14 -5.61
N LEU A 22 7.47 -10.39 -6.01
CA LEU A 22 6.42 -10.72 -6.98
C LEU A 22 5.02 -10.33 -6.46
N SER A 23 4.75 -10.51 -5.16
CA SER A 23 3.48 -10.13 -4.56
C SER A 23 3.25 -8.63 -4.62
N VAL A 24 4.29 -7.82 -4.39
CA VAL A 24 4.22 -6.36 -4.52
C VAL A 24 3.96 -5.95 -5.98
N GLU A 25 4.68 -6.56 -6.94
CA GLU A 25 4.47 -6.30 -8.37
C GLU A 25 3.01 -6.59 -8.79
N LYS A 26 2.48 -7.76 -8.39
CA LYS A 26 1.09 -8.13 -8.71
C LYS A 26 0.07 -7.27 -7.97
N PHE A 27 0.34 -6.88 -6.73
CA PHE A 27 -0.49 -5.90 -6.03
C PHE A 27 -0.59 -4.60 -6.83
N GLN A 28 0.55 -4.02 -7.23
CA GLN A 28 0.60 -2.77 -7.97
C GLN A 28 -0.11 -2.87 -9.33
N ALA A 29 0.06 -4.00 -10.04
CA ALA A 29 -0.62 -4.23 -11.31
C ALA A 29 -2.15 -4.23 -11.17
N VAL A 30 -2.67 -4.89 -10.13
CA VAL A 30 -4.12 -4.96 -9.86
C VAL A 30 -4.65 -3.63 -9.28
N ALA A 31 -3.84 -2.91 -8.50
CA ALA A 31 -4.23 -1.62 -7.90
C ALA A 31 -4.63 -0.59 -8.96
N ARG A 32 -3.94 -0.58 -10.11
CA ARG A 32 -4.25 0.32 -11.24
C ARG A 32 -5.70 0.24 -11.73
N SER A 33 -6.38 -0.90 -11.58
CA SER A 33 -7.77 -1.08 -12.03
C SER A 33 -8.77 -1.32 -10.89
N GLN A 34 -8.31 -1.57 -9.66
CA GLN A 34 -9.15 -1.95 -8.53
C GLN A 34 -8.93 -1.07 -7.29
N TRP A 35 -8.29 0.09 -7.42
CA TRP A 35 -7.98 1.01 -6.32
C TRP A 35 -9.21 1.43 -5.49
N ARG A 36 -10.39 1.59 -6.09
CA ARG A 36 -11.64 1.97 -5.37
C ARG A 36 -12.35 0.81 -4.67
N SER A 37 -11.77 -0.38 -4.68
CA SER A 37 -12.35 -1.56 -4.03
C SER A 37 -12.08 -1.58 -2.53
N ARG A 38 -13.04 -2.07 -1.73
CA ARG A 38 -12.82 -2.41 -0.30
C ARG A 38 -11.63 -3.35 -0.09
N CYS A 39 -11.27 -4.14 -1.11
CA CYS A 39 -10.09 -4.99 -1.09
C CYS A 39 -8.77 -4.21 -0.94
N LEU A 40 -8.72 -2.91 -1.24
CA LEU A 40 -7.56 -2.06 -0.95
C LEU A 40 -7.42 -1.84 0.56
N LEU A 41 -8.53 -1.55 1.25
CA LEU A 41 -8.54 -1.33 2.69
C LEU A 41 -8.20 -2.62 3.45
N ASP A 42 -8.75 -3.75 3.00
CA ASP A 42 -8.38 -5.06 3.57
C ASP A 42 -6.88 -5.34 3.40
N ALA A 43 -6.34 -5.06 2.20
CA ALA A 43 -4.91 -5.24 1.93
C ALA A 43 -4.05 -4.34 2.81
N ALA A 44 -4.50 -3.11 3.06
CA ALA A 44 -3.85 -2.16 3.94
C ALA A 44 -3.86 -2.64 5.39
N ARG A 45 -5.01 -3.10 5.88
CA ARG A 45 -5.11 -3.68 7.23
C ARG A 45 -4.12 -4.83 7.39
N GLU A 46 -4.13 -5.79 6.47
CA GLU A 46 -3.19 -6.92 6.44
C GLU A 46 -1.72 -6.45 6.50
N ALA A 47 -1.30 -5.54 5.63
CA ALA A 47 0.11 -5.10 5.56
C ALA A 47 0.56 -4.32 6.82
N TYR A 48 -0.36 -3.71 7.55
CA TYR A 48 -0.05 -2.95 8.75
C TYR A 48 -0.17 -3.76 10.04
N THR A 49 -0.93 -4.86 10.05
CA THR A 49 -1.15 -5.70 11.24
C THR A 49 -0.41 -7.04 11.21
N ALA A 50 -0.16 -7.61 10.04
CA ALA A 50 0.38 -8.97 9.90
C ALA A 50 1.90 -9.01 9.71
N THR A 51 2.55 -7.88 9.44
CA THR A 51 4.02 -7.79 9.34
C THR A 51 4.59 -6.73 10.30
N PRO A 52 5.82 -6.93 10.81
CA PRO A 52 6.52 -5.91 11.59
C PRO A 52 6.66 -4.58 10.83
N SER A 53 6.81 -3.47 11.55
CA SER A 53 6.97 -2.13 10.96
C SER A 53 8.22 -1.97 10.09
N THR A 54 9.23 -2.81 10.28
CA THR A 54 10.45 -2.87 9.45
C THR A 54 10.19 -3.42 8.04
N VAL A 55 9.02 -4.02 7.79
CA VAL A 55 8.63 -4.59 6.51
C VAL A 55 7.75 -3.59 5.75
N SER A 56 8.37 -2.71 4.96
CA SER A 56 7.70 -1.56 4.35
C SER A 56 7.20 -1.77 2.92
N LYS A 57 7.75 -2.72 2.14
CA LYS A 57 7.51 -2.81 0.68
C LYS A 57 6.03 -2.82 0.29
N MET A 58 5.20 -3.63 0.96
CA MET A 58 3.75 -3.66 0.68
C MET A 58 3.06 -2.38 1.17
N ARG A 59 3.45 -1.84 2.33
CA ARG A 59 2.92 -0.57 2.87
C ARG A 59 3.21 0.59 1.92
N GLU A 60 4.43 0.67 1.37
CA GLU A 60 4.81 1.67 0.37
C GLU A 60 3.96 1.56 -0.90
N ALA A 61 3.67 0.34 -1.37
CA ALA A 61 2.79 0.14 -2.51
C ALA A 61 1.34 0.60 -2.24
N ILE A 62 0.82 0.35 -1.04
CA ILE A 62 -0.50 0.82 -0.60
C ILE A 62 -0.53 2.35 -0.51
N VAL A 63 0.44 2.96 0.16
CA VAL A 63 0.55 4.41 0.31
C VAL A 63 0.66 5.09 -1.04
N LYS A 64 1.47 4.53 -1.95
CA LYS A 64 1.56 5.00 -3.34
C LYS A 64 0.21 4.93 -4.06
N THR A 65 -0.57 3.86 -3.84
CA THR A 65 -1.91 3.74 -4.43
C THR A 65 -2.84 4.87 -3.93
N PHE A 66 -2.83 5.19 -2.63
CA PHE A 66 -3.57 6.34 -2.10
C PHE A 66 -3.08 7.68 -2.64
N TYR A 67 -1.78 7.82 -2.85
CA TYR A 67 -1.20 9.04 -3.44
C TYR A 67 -1.58 9.22 -4.91
N GLU A 68 -1.63 8.12 -5.68
CA GLU A 68 -2.01 8.12 -7.10
C GLU A 68 -3.53 8.34 -7.28
N HIS A 69 -4.33 7.89 -6.31
CA HIS A 69 -5.80 7.99 -6.32
C HIS A 69 -6.30 8.78 -5.10
N ARG A 70 -5.91 10.06 -5.02
CA ARG A 70 -6.22 10.92 -3.87
C ARG A 70 -7.71 11.15 -3.68
N GLU A 71 -8.49 11.01 -4.73
CA GLU A 71 -9.96 11.03 -4.70
C GLU A 71 -10.55 10.00 -3.73
N LEU A 72 -9.80 8.95 -3.36
CA LEU A 72 -10.19 8.03 -2.30
C LEU A 72 -10.36 8.72 -0.95
N LEU A 73 -9.60 9.78 -0.68
CA LEU A 73 -9.65 10.48 0.60
C LEU A 73 -10.95 11.27 0.79
N ASP A 74 -11.73 11.47 -0.28
CA ASP A 74 -13.05 12.11 -0.23
C ASP A 74 -14.17 11.12 0.14
N GLU A 75 -13.90 9.81 0.06
CA GLU A 75 -14.87 8.76 0.35
C GLU A 75 -15.03 8.53 1.86
N ASP A 76 -16.26 8.57 2.37
CA ASP A 76 -16.50 8.47 3.81
C ASP A 76 -16.05 7.13 4.40
N PHE A 77 -16.27 6.02 3.69
CA PHE A 77 -15.79 4.70 4.14
C PHE A 77 -14.26 4.60 4.21
N VAL A 78 -13.54 5.39 3.40
CA VAL A 78 -12.08 5.47 3.45
C VAL A 78 -11.64 6.32 4.63
N LYS A 79 -12.30 7.47 4.87
CA LYS A 79 -12.02 8.33 6.02
C LYS A 79 -12.23 7.58 7.34
N GLU A 80 -13.35 6.87 7.49
CA GLU A 80 -13.63 6.02 8.65
C GLU A 80 -12.53 4.99 8.88
N PHE A 81 -12.11 4.29 7.82
CA PHE A 81 -11.01 3.33 7.90
C PHE A 81 -9.67 3.97 8.30
N LEU A 82 -9.34 5.14 7.77
CA LEU A 82 -8.10 5.85 8.07
C LEU A 82 -8.06 6.35 9.53
N LEU A 83 -9.21 6.67 10.13
CA LEU A 83 -9.29 6.97 11.56
C LEU A 83 -8.95 5.76 12.44
N GLU A 84 -9.25 4.54 11.98
CA GLU A 84 -8.87 3.30 12.67
C GLU A 84 -7.40 2.89 12.43
N MET A 85 -6.75 3.48 11.42
CA MET A 85 -5.43 3.09 10.94
C MET A 85 -4.41 4.24 11.02
N PRO A 86 -4.05 4.72 12.22
CA PRO A 86 -3.25 5.94 12.40
C PRO A 86 -1.87 5.87 11.75
N HIS A 87 -1.22 4.70 11.74
CA HIS A 87 0.09 4.54 11.09
C HIS A 87 -0.01 4.66 9.56
N LEU A 88 -1.05 4.11 8.94
CA LEU A 88 -1.28 4.27 7.50
C LEU A 88 -1.57 5.74 7.17
N THR A 89 -2.43 6.39 7.97
CA THR A 89 -2.75 7.80 7.80
C THR A 89 -1.50 8.68 7.87
N LEU A 90 -0.63 8.43 8.86
CA LEU A 90 0.64 9.13 8.98
C LEU A 90 1.55 8.87 7.78
N ASP A 91 1.69 7.62 7.33
CA ASP A 91 2.51 7.28 6.18
C ASP A 91 2.01 7.95 4.89
N ILE A 92 0.70 8.02 4.68
CA ILE A 92 0.08 8.76 3.56
C ILE A 92 0.44 10.24 3.66
N MET A 93 0.26 10.87 4.82
CA MET A 93 0.60 12.29 5.02
C MET A 93 2.08 12.57 4.76
N ILE A 94 2.98 11.74 5.31
CA ILE A 94 4.42 11.85 5.08
C ILE A 94 4.75 11.70 3.60
N TYR A 95 4.16 10.72 2.92
CA TYR A 95 4.40 10.48 1.50
C TYR A 95 3.89 11.63 0.62
N MET A 96 2.73 12.21 0.94
CA MET A 96 2.17 13.36 0.23
C MET A 96 2.99 14.64 0.41
N ASN A 97 3.69 14.78 1.53
CA ASN A 97 4.57 15.90 1.83
C ASN A 97 5.97 15.79 1.17
N LYS A 98 6.31 14.63 0.59
CA LYS A 98 7.57 14.51 -0.16
C LYS A 98 7.48 15.35 -1.43
N PRO A 99 8.50 16.15 -1.76
CA PRO A 99 8.54 16.86 -3.04
C PRO A 99 8.44 15.82 -4.17
N PRO A 100 7.74 16.13 -5.28
CA PRO A 100 7.67 15.23 -6.42
C PRO A 100 9.09 14.86 -6.81
N ALA A 101 9.38 13.55 -6.89
CA ALA A 101 10.69 13.08 -7.29
C ALA A 101 11.04 13.76 -8.61
N VAL A 102 12.10 14.57 -8.61
CA VAL A 102 12.64 15.17 -9.83
C VAL A 102 13.02 13.99 -10.73
N THR A 103 12.14 13.65 -11.67
CA THR A 103 12.44 12.76 -12.76
C THR A 103 13.44 13.51 -13.62
N GLY A 104 14.72 13.36 -13.27
CA GLY A 104 15.84 13.75 -14.11
C GLY A 104 15.72 12.99 -15.41
N VAL A 105 15.11 13.62 -16.41
CA VAL A 105 15.17 13.18 -17.79
C VAL A 105 16.63 13.28 -18.20
N ARG A 106 17.31 12.14 -18.24
CA ARG A 106 18.51 11.96 -19.06
C ARG A 106 18.09 11.23 -20.31
N HIS A 107 17.82 11.98 -21.36
CA HIS A 107 18.01 11.58 -22.75
C HIS A 107 18.74 12.70 -23.46
#